data_AF-A0AAW3HQI1-F1
#
_entry.id   AF-A0AAW3HQI1-F1
#
_cell.length_a   1.000
_cell.length_b   1.000
_cell.length_c   1.000
_cell.angle_alpha   90.00
_cell.angle_beta   90.00
_cell.angle_gamma   90.00
#
_symmetry.space_group_name_H-M   'P 1'
#
loop_
_entity.id
_entity.type
_entity.pdbx_description
1 polymer ?
#
loop_
_entity_poly.entity_id
_entity_poly.type
_entity_poly.pdbx_seq_one_letter_code
_entity_poly.pdbx_strand_id
1 'polypeptide(L)'
;MEIWKRFRKWGGIPTGITQNVKDLLASKEIENIFDNTDFILMLNQATGDRDWLVVKLKISKDQEKFVTNSRAGEGLIFFGNTIVPFVDNFPKDTILYQKMTTKPEEVR
;
A
#
# COMPACT_ATOMS: atom_id res chain seq x y z
N MET A 1 10.83 0.20 -16.65
CA MET A 1 11.07 1.61 -16.28
C MET A 1 10.44 2.62 -17.25
N GLU A 2 10.44 2.37 -18.56
CA GLU A 2 9.96 3.33 -19.56
C GLU A 2 8.48 3.69 -19.42
N ILE A 3 7.64 2.71 -19.11
CA ILE A 3 6.18 2.89 -19.03
C ILE A 3 5.78 3.86 -17.91
N TRP A 4 6.27 3.67 -16.67
CA TRP A 4 5.90 4.53 -15.52
C TRP A 4 6.30 5.99 -15.74
N LYS A 5 7.51 6.22 -16.28
CA LYS A 5 8.00 7.57 -16.61
C LYS A 5 7.26 8.18 -17.81
N ARG A 6 6.89 7.37 -18.82
CA ARG A 6 6.14 7.82 -20.00
C ARG A 6 4.69 8.19 -19.63
N PHE A 7 4.01 7.38 -18.82
CA PHE A 7 2.64 7.70 -18.37
C PHE A 7 2.59 9.05 -17.65
N ARG A 8 3.55 9.34 -16.77
CA ARG A 8 3.62 10.65 -16.10
C ARG A 8 3.74 11.81 -17.10
N LYS A 9 4.56 11.67 -18.15
CA LYS A 9 4.70 12.69 -19.21
C LYS A 9 3.42 12.88 -20.02
N TRP A 10 2.58 11.87 -20.10
CA TRP A 10 1.28 11.91 -20.79
C TRP A 10 0.12 12.30 -19.86
N GLY A 11 0.41 12.74 -18.62
CA GLY A 11 -0.62 13.07 -17.64
C GLY A 11 -1.33 11.85 -17.01
N GLY A 12 -0.86 10.63 -17.29
CA GLY A 12 -1.32 9.41 -16.64
C GLY A 12 -0.79 9.27 -15.22
N ILE A 13 -1.58 8.63 -14.36
CA ILE A 13 -1.23 8.33 -12.96
C ILE A 13 -1.06 6.81 -12.85
N PRO A 14 0.15 6.28 -13.13
CA PRO A 14 0.37 4.85 -13.03
C PRO A 14 0.19 4.39 -11.59
N THR A 15 -0.63 3.35 -11.41
CA THR A 15 -0.97 2.78 -10.09
C THR A 15 -0.63 1.29 -10.11
N GLY A 16 0.00 0.81 -9.04
CA GLY A 16 0.39 -0.58 -8.86
C GLY A 16 -0.11 -1.11 -7.53
N ILE A 17 -0.57 -2.35 -7.52
CA ILE A 17 -1.09 -3.03 -6.32
C ILE A 17 -0.40 -4.40 -6.26
N THR A 18 0.20 -4.73 -5.11
CA THR A 18 0.81 -6.04 -4.86
C THR A 18 0.52 -6.51 -3.44
N GLN A 19 0.50 -7.83 -3.25
CA GLN A 19 0.45 -8.48 -1.94
C GLN A 19 1.84 -8.94 -1.46
N ASN A 20 2.77 -9.21 -2.38
CA ASN A 20 4.13 -9.64 -2.06
C ASN A 20 5.10 -8.55 -2.46
N VAL A 21 5.67 -7.89 -1.46
CA VAL A 21 6.53 -6.73 -1.67
C VAL A 21 7.97 -7.18 -1.93
N LYS A 22 8.41 -8.31 -1.37
CA LYS A 22 9.74 -8.88 -1.60
C LYS A 22 10.00 -9.25 -3.06
N ASP A 23 9.09 -9.98 -3.67
CA ASP A 23 9.26 -10.42 -5.07
C ASP A 23 9.25 -9.22 -6.02
N LEU A 24 8.44 -8.21 -5.69
CA LEU A 24 8.39 -6.96 -6.44
C LEU A 24 9.74 -6.22 -6.35
N LEU A 25 10.36 -6.17 -5.17
CA LEU A 25 11.59 -5.43 -4.91
C LEU A 25 12.88 -6.16 -5.27
N ALA A 26 12.82 -7.44 -5.66
CA ALA A 26 13.96 -8.16 -6.22
C ALA A 26 14.46 -7.53 -7.54
N SER A 27 13.63 -6.71 -8.19
CA SER A 27 13.94 -5.97 -9.40
C SER A 27 14.38 -4.53 -9.10
N LYS A 28 15.54 -4.15 -9.62
CA LYS A 28 16.04 -2.75 -9.56
C LYS A 28 15.07 -1.76 -10.21
N GLU A 29 14.30 -2.21 -11.20
CA GLU A 29 13.31 -1.40 -11.89
C GLU A 29 12.17 -0.97 -10.97
N ILE A 30 11.77 -1.84 -10.03
CA ILE A 30 10.72 -1.55 -9.06
C ILE A 30 11.23 -0.68 -7.93
N GLU A 31 12.46 -0.90 -7.46
CA GLU A 31 13.08 0.01 -6.49
C GLU A 31 13.07 1.46 -7.02
N ASN A 32 13.39 1.64 -8.30
CA ASN A 32 13.27 2.94 -8.97
C ASN A 32 11.84 3.48 -9.04
N ILE A 33 10.80 2.63 -9.08
CA ILE A 33 9.41 3.09 -9.03
C ILE A 33 9.12 3.63 -7.62
N PHE A 34 9.51 2.91 -6.57
CA PHE A 34 9.35 3.36 -5.18
C PHE A 34 10.04 4.70 -4.93
N ASP A 35 11.29 4.85 -5.36
CA ASP A 35 12.04 6.09 -5.16
C ASP A 35 11.45 7.30 -5.91
N ASN A 36 10.62 7.07 -6.92
CA ASN A 36 9.95 8.13 -7.70
C ASN A 36 8.44 8.25 -7.39
N THR A 37 7.93 7.53 -6.39
CA THR A 37 6.52 7.50 -6.02
C THR A 37 6.29 8.33 -4.77
N ASP A 38 5.61 9.47 -4.92
CA ASP A 38 5.30 10.38 -3.81
C ASP A 38 4.09 9.92 -2.98
N PHE A 39 3.31 8.95 -3.47
CA PHE A 39 2.11 8.44 -2.79
C PHE A 39 2.13 6.91 -2.67
N ILE A 40 2.05 6.41 -1.44
CA ILE A 40 1.96 4.97 -1.15
C ILE A 40 0.81 4.74 -0.16
N LEU A 41 -0.08 3.81 -0.48
CA LEU A 41 -1.07 3.27 0.45
C LEU A 41 -0.58 1.90 0.91
N MET A 42 -0.21 1.78 2.18
CA MET A 42 0.31 0.56 2.77
C MET A 42 -0.69 0.00 3.79
N LEU A 43 -1.26 -1.16 3.47
CA LEU A 43 -2.05 -1.96 4.41
C LEU A 43 -1.14 -2.86 5.25
N ASN A 44 -1.72 -3.63 6.18
CA ASN A 44 -1.02 -4.64 6.98
C ASN A 44 -0.08 -5.53 6.12
N GLN A 45 1.16 -5.73 6.57
CA GLN A 45 2.17 -6.53 5.86
C GLN A 45 2.61 -7.73 6.69
N ALA A 46 3.06 -8.80 6.03
CA ALA A 46 3.67 -9.93 6.72
C ALA A 46 4.98 -9.51 7.42
N THR A 47 5.28 -10.11 8.58
CA THR A 47 6.42 -9.74 9.44
C THR A 47 7.74 -9.60 8.68
N GLY A 48 8.03 -10.53 7.76
CA GLY A 48 9.30 -10.53 7.04
C GLY A 48 9.44 -9.43 5.99
N ASP A 49 8.35 -8.86 5.46
CA ASP A 49 8.37 -7.79 4.44
C ASP A 49 8.39 -6.41 5.12
N ARG A 50 7.75 -6.33 6.29
CA ARG A 50 7.62 -5.12 7.10
C ARG A 50 8.97 -4.53 7.50
N ASP A 51 9.88 -5.33 8.04
CA ASP A 51 11.12 -4.81 8.62
C ASP A 51 11.96 -4.04 7.59
N TRP A 52 11.97 -4.50 6.34
CA TRP A 52 12.63 -3.80 5.25
C TRP A 52 11.88 -2.52 4.85
N LEU A 53 10.55 -2.58 4.75
CA LEU A 53 9.72 -1.43 4.38
C LEU A 53 9.82 -0.28 5.39
N VAL A 54 9.91 -0.61 6.69
CA VAL A 54 10.14 0.36 7.77
C VAL A 54 11.43 1.14 7.53
N VAL A 55 12.51 0.45 7.16
CA VAL A 55 13.80 1.09 6.87
C VAL A 55 13.74 1.91 5.58
N LYS A 56 13.24 1.35 4.48
CA LYS A 56 13.20 2.03 3.18
C LYS A 56 12.33 3.29 3.20
N LEU A 57 11.16 3.22 3.84
CA LEU A 57 10.21 4.32 3.90
C LEU A 57 10.41 5.22 5.14
N LYS A 58 11.47 4.99 5.92
CA LYS A 58 11.83 5.77 7.12
C LYS A 58 10.67 5.89 8.12
N ILE A 59 9.95 4.79 8.31
CA ILE A 59 8.82 4.71 9.25
C ILE A 59 9.38 4.77 10.68
N SER A 60 8.80 5.60 11.54
CA SER A 60 9.20 5.65 12.94
C SER A 60 8.68 4.43 13.73
N LYS A 61 9.32 4.10 14.86
CA LYS A 61 8.86 3.00 15.72
C LYS A 61 7.41 3.16 16.21
N ASP A 62 6.94 4.40 16.36
CA ASP A 62 5.55 4.65 16.75
C ASP A 62 4.59 4.45 15.58
N GLN A 63 5.01 4.80 14.35
CA GLN A 63 4.23 4.56 13.13
C GLN A 63 4.18 3.06 12.77
N GLU A 64 5.23 2.31 13.08
CA GLU A 64 5.30 0.87 12.84
C GLU A 64 4.16 0.10 13.55
N LYS A 65 3.66 0.61 14.69
CA LYS A 65 2.51 0.04 15.41
C LYS A 65 1.24 -0.02 14.55
N PHE A 66 1.09 0.89 13.58
CA PHE A 66 -0.05 0.96 12.67
C PHE A 66 0.04 0.01 11.46
N VAL A 67 1.13 -0.75 11.32
CA VAL A 67 1.29 -1.77 10.25
C VAL A 67 1.66 -3.15 10.80
N THR A 68 1.82 -3.29 12.13
CA THR A 68 2.23 -4.54 12.80
C THR A 68 1.03 -5.32 13.36
N ASN A 69 0.06 -4.61 13.95
CA ASN A 69 -1.14 -5.17 14.56
C ASN A 69 -2.42 -4.56 13.97
N SER A 70 -2.34 -4.16 12.70
CA SER A 70 -3.42 -3.46 12.01
C SER A 70 -4.51 -4.43 11.56
N ARG A 71 -5.77 -4.00 11.71
CA ARG A 71 -6.92 -4.76 11.23
C ARG A 71 -7.06 -4.60 9.71
N ALA A 72 -7.92 -5.42 9.10
CA ALA A 72 -8.30 -5.20 7.71
C ALA A 72 -8.90 -3.79 7.55
N GLY A 73 -8.40 -3.02 6.58
CA GLY A 73 -8.79 -1.62 6.37
C GLY A 73 -7.92 -0.59 7.12
N GLU A 74 -6.94 -1.02 7.90
CA GLU A 74 -6.01 -0.13 8.61
C GLU A 74 -4.61 -0.14 7.96
N GLY A 75 -3.88 0.97 8.11
CA GLY A 75 -2.52 1.06 7.60
C GLY A 75 -1.93 2.47 7.62
N LEU A 76 -0.98 2.73 6.71
CA LEU A 76 -0.29 4.00 6.54
C LEU A 76 -0.47 4.56 5.13
N ILE A 77 -0.66 5.87 5.04
CA ILE A 77 -0.57 6.65 3.81
C ILE A 77 0.73 7.44 3.85
N PHE A 78 1.52 7.32 2.80
CA PHE A 78 2.70 8.14 2.54
C PHE A 78 2.32 9.17 1.49
N PHE A 79 2.55 10.46 1.78
CA PHE A 79 2.37 11.55 0.83
C PHE A 79 3.54 12.54 0.96
N GLY A 80 4.44 12.49 -0.03
CA GLY A 80 5.73 13.18 0.02
C GLY A 80 6.50 12.77 1.28
N ASN A 81 6.74 13.73 2.17
CA ASN A 81 7.45 13.50 3.43
C ASN A 81 6.50 13.23 4.63
N THR A 82 5.19 13.17 4.39
CA THR A 82 4.19 12.99 5.46
C THR A 82 3.72 11.54 5.49
N ILE A 83 3.65 10.98 6.70
CA ILE A 83 3.13 9.64 6.96
C ILE A 83 1.92 9.77 7.87
N VAL A 84 0.76 9.29 7.42
CA VAL A 84 -0.52 9.41 8.12
C VAL A 84 -1.11 8.01 8.35
N PRO A 85 -1.37 7.60 9.60
CA PRO A 85 -2.13 6.38 9.85
C PRO A 85 -3.60 6.57 9.46
N PHE A 86 -4.21 5.53 8.92
CA PHE A 86 -5.62 5.55 8.55
C PHE A 86 -6.36 4.32 9.05
N VAL A 87 -7.67 4.48 9.20
CA VAL A 87 -8.63 3.43 9.55
C VAL A 87 -9.79 3.56 8.58
N ASP A 88 -10.01 2.53 7.75
CA ASP A 88 -11.17 2.41 6.87
C ASP A 88 -12.15 1.38 7.42
N ASN A 89 -13.20 1.87 8.08
CA ASN A 89 -14.32 1.06 8.54
C ASN A 89 -15.46 1.18 7.53
N PHE A 90 -15.31 0.55 6.37
CA PHE A 90 -16.30 0.64 5.30
C PHE A 90 -17.66 0.06 5.73
N PRO A 91 -18.79 0.78 5.53
CA PRO A 91 -20.13 0.31 5.91
C PRO A 91 -20.54 -0.98 5.17
N LYS A 92 -20.73 -2.06 5.93
CA LYS A 92 -21.03 -3.41 5.39
C LYS A 92 -22.48 -3.64 5.00
N ASP A 93 -23.38 -2.81 5.51
CA ASP A 93 -24.82 -2.81 5.25
C ASP A 93 -25.19 -2.13 3.92
N THR A 94 -24.18 -1.74 3.13
CA THR A 94 -24.39 -1.10 1.83
C THR A 94 -24.43 -2.12 0.69
N ILE A 95 -25.27 -1.83 -0.31
CA ILE A 95 -25.26 -2.57 -1.60
C ILE A 95 -23.86 -2.55 -2.21
N LEU A 96 -23.15 -1.43 -2.04
CA LEU A 96 -21.81 -1.25 -2.55
C LEU A 96 -20.81 -2.24 -1.93
N TYR A 97 -20.83 -2.44 -0.61
CA TYR A 97 -19.97 -3.44 0.05
C TYR A 97 -20.26 -4.86 -0.43
N GLN A 98 -21.55 -5.23 -0.53
CA GLN A 98 -21.96 -6.56 -1.01
C GLN A 98 -21.46 -6.86 -2.42
N LYS A 99 -21.34 -5.83 -3.27
CA LYS A 99 -20.83 -5.98 -4.64
C LYS A 99 -19.31 -5.98 -4.75
N MET A 100 -18.60 -5.38 -3.80
CA MET A 100 -17.14 -5.21 -3.87
C MET A 100 -16.35 -6.13 -2.95
N THR A 101 -16.99 -6.74 -1.94
CA THR A 101 -16.28 -7.60 -1.00
C THR A 101 -15.65 -8.79 -1.72
N THR A 102 -14.39 -9.05 -1.41
CA THR A 102 -13.62 -10.19 -1.95
C THR A 102 -13.58 -11.36 -0.98
N LYS A 103 -14.38 -11.33 0.09
CA LYS A 103 -14.47 -12.37 1.12
C LYS A 103 -15.56 -13.38 0.74
N PRO A 104 -15.20 -14.60 0.31
CA PRO A 104 -16.19 -15.56 -0.16
C PRO A 104 -17.25 -15.92 0.89
N GLU A 105 -16.90 -15.86 2.18
CA GLU A 105 -17.80 -16.15 3.29
C GLU A 105 -18.89 -15.09 3.51
N GLU A 106 -18.71 -13.86 3.02
CA GLU A 106 -19.67 -12.76 3.16
C GLU A 106 -20.66 -12.66 1.98
N VAL A 107 -20.48 -13.46 0.92
CA VAL A 107 -21.27 -13.41 -0.35
C VAL A 107 -22.19 -14.64 -0.49
N ARG A 108 -22.53 -15.32 0.62
CA ARG A 108 -23.44 -16.47 0.60
C ARG A 108 -24.91 -16.08 0.56
#